data_AF-A0A6N9LBE2-F1
#
_entry.id   AF-A0A6N9LBE2-F1
#
_cell.length_a   1.000
_cell.length_b   1.000
_cell.length_c   1.000
_cell.angle_alpha   90.00
_cell.angle_beta   90.00
_cell.angle_gamma   90.00
#
_symmetry.space_group_name_H-M   'P 1'
#
loop_
_entity.id
_entity.type
_entity.pdbx_description
1 polymer ?
#
loop_
_entity_poly.entity_id
_entity_poly.type
_entity_poly.pdbx_seq_one_letter_code
_entity_poly.pdbx_strand_id
1 'polypeptide(L)'
;MKASEVLQRLSSGEMIPLLRGIYSENIDEQVLRYKEAIQSFMDYYGDQDIMIFSVPGKCEIGGNHTDHQQGRVLASAIQLDSIGIVGKQDRYVKVIYNELNINEIDTENIKYNEAKKGTMESLINGVLFGLNQKNYHIGGFNAYIQCDIPRNVGLGSSANFNIMIGTIINYLFEYP
;
A
#
# COMPACT_ATOMS: atom_id res chain seq x y z
N MET A 1 -4.55 -14.50 -9.28
CA MET A 1 -5.37 -15.44 -8.50
C MET A 1 -6.54 -14.66 -7.98
N LYS A 2 -7.75 -15.21 -8.11
CA LYS A 2 -8.98 -14.55 -7.65
C LYS A 2 -8.94 -14.33 -6.14
N ALA A 3 -9.50 -13.22 -5.66
CA ALA A 3 -9.57 -12.89 -4.25
C ALA A 3 -10.26 -14.00 -3.44
N SER A 4 -11.33 -14.58 -3.97
CA SER A 4 -12.05 -15.71 -3.37
C SER A 4 -11.16 -16.96 -3.22
N GLU A 5 -10.34 -17.26 -4.22
CA GLU A 5 -9.40 -18.38 -4.21
C GLU A 5 -8.28 -18.16 -3.19
N VAL A 6 -7.71 -16.95 -3.13
CA VAL A 6 -6.71 -16.61 -2.10
C VAL A 6 -7.30 -16.74 -0.70
N LEU A 7 -8.55 -16.27 -0.49
CA LEU A 7 -9.24 -16.39 0.79
C LEU A 7 -9.45 -17.85 1.22
N GLN A 8 -9.80 -18.72 0.26
CA GLN A 8 -9.95 -20.16 0.50
C GLN A 8 -8.62 -20.80 0.89
N ARG A 9 -7.54 -20.53 0.15
CA ARG A 9 -6.20 -21.04 0.44
C ARG A 9 -5.70 -20.60 1.81
N LEU A 10 -5.92 -19.33 2.16
CA LEU A 10 -5.62 -18.80 3.49
C LEU A 10 -6.44 -19.50 4.58
N SER A 11 -7.73 -19.73 4.35
CA SER A 11 -8.63 -20.42 5.29
C SER A 11 -8.29 -21.92 5.47
N SER A 12 -7.73 -22.56 4.44
CA SER A 12 -7.25 -23.95 4.51
C SER A 12 -5.89 -24.09 5.22
N GLY A 13 -5.23 -22.97 5.52
CA GLY A 13 -3.91 -22.93 6.13
C GLY A 13 -2.74 -23.06 5.16
N GLU A 14 -3.00 -23.21 3.86
CA GLU A 14 -1.97 -23.37 2.83
C GLU A 14 -0.96 -22.22 2.79
N MET A 15 -1.43 -21.00 3.09
CA MET A 15 -0.61 -19.78 3.06
C MET A 15 0.08 -19.45 4.40
N ILE A 16 -0.18 -20.21 5.47
CA ILE A 16 0.43 -19.98 6.79
C ILE A 16 1.97 -20.00 6.76
N PRO A 17 2.65 -20.91 6.03
CA PRO A 17 4.11 -20.89 5.94
C PRO A 17 4.67 -19.58 5.37
N LEU A 18 3.96 -18.95 4.43
CA LEU A 18 4.35 -17.66 3.87
C LEU A 18 4.22 -16.54 4.89
N LEU A 19 3.13 -16.52 5.66
CA LEU A 19 2.94 -15.54 6.74
C LEU A 19 3.98 -15.70 7.84
N ARG A 20 4.38 -16.92 8.18
CA ARG A 20 5.49 -17.19 9.13
C ARG A 20 6.85 -16.69 8.65
N GLY A 21 7.02 -16.50 7.35
CA GLY A 21 8.22 -15.88 6.79
C GLY A 21 8.27 -14.35 6.99
N ILE A 22 7.12 -13.72 7.25
CA ILE A 22 6.97 -12.27 7.42
C ILE A 22 6.82 -11.92 8.91
N TYR A 23 6.00 -12.66 9.63
CA TYR A 23 5.66 -12.41 11.02
C TYR A 23 6.23 -13.52 11.91
N SER A 24 6.98 -13.14 12.94
CA SER A 24 7.57 -14.08 13.91
C SER A 24 6.60 -14.53 15.00
N GLU A 25 5.52 -13.79 15.21
CA GLU A 25 4.54 -13.99 16.28
C GLU A 25 3.13 -13.60 15.80
N ASN A 26 2.10 -13.93 16.59
CA ASN A 26 0.69 -13.57 16.33
C ASN A 26 0.15 -14.04 14.96
N ILE A 27 0.59 -15.21 14.49
CA ILE A 27 0.21 -15.76 13.17
C ILE A 27 -1.31 -15.84 12.99
N ASP A 28 -2.04 -16.29 14.01
CA ASP A 28 -3.50 -16.44 13.91
C ASP A 28 -4.20 -15.08 13.72
N GLU A 29 -3.69 -14.03 14.39
CA GLU A 29 -4.17 -12.66 14.20
C GLU A 29 -3.86 -12.15 12.79
N GLN A 30 -2.66 -12.45 12.26
CA GLN A 30 -2.30 -12.06 10.89
C GLN A 30 -3.11 -12.82 9.84
N VAL A 31 -3.40 -14.11 10.07
CA VAL A 31 -4.31 -14.88 9.20
C VAL A 31 -5.68 -14.22 9.19
N LEU A 32 -6.24 -13.86 10.35
CA LEU A 32 -7.53 -13.18 10.43
C LEU A 32 -7.50 -11.84 9.70
N ARG A 33 -6.49 -11.00 9.97
CA ARG A 33 -6.29 -9.70 9.33
C ARG A 33 -6.27 -9.79 7.80
N TYR A 34 -5.52 -10.74 7.24
CA TYR A 34 -5.46 -10.93 5.79
C TYR A 34 -6.79 -11.44 5.23
N LYS A 35 -7.50 -12.33 5.94
CA LYS A 35 -8.83 -12.79 5.52
C LYS A 35 -9.82 -11.64 5.48
N GLU A 36 -9.85 -10.82 6.51
CA GLU A 36 -10.71 -9.63 6.61
C GLU A 36 -10.39 -8.63 5.50
N ALA A 37 -9.12 -8.32 5.28
CA ALA A 37 -8.72 -7.39 4.21
C ALA A 37 -9.10 -7.89 2.81
N ILE A 38 -8.95 -9.20 2.54
CA ILE A 38 -9.38 -9.80 1.26
C ILE A 38 -10.91 -9.75 1.14
N GLN A 39 -11.64 -10.02 2.21
CA GLN A 39 -13.10 -9.92 2.21
C GLN A 39 -13.55 -8.48 1.94
N SER A 40 -12.99 -7.50 2.65
CA SER A 40 -13.29 -6.09 2.41
C SER A 40 -12.97 -5.67 0.97
N PHE A 41 -11.84 -6.12 0.41
CA PHE A 41 -11.54 -5.87 -1.01
C PHE A 41 -12.66 -6.40 -1.93
N MET A 42 -13.13 -7.63 -1.70
CA MET A 42 -14.24 -8.20 -2.48
C MET A 42 -15.55 -7.43 -2.27
N ASP A 43 -15.81 -6.93 -1.07
CA ASP A 43 -17.02 -6.18 -0.78
C ASP A 43 -17.03 -4.82 -1.51
N TYR A 44 -15.88 -4.15 -1.60
CA TYR A 44 -15.76 -2.87 -2.31
C TYR A 44 -15.63 -3.02 -3.84
N TYR A 45 -14.95 -4.06 -4.32
CA TYR A 45 -14.51 -4.16 -5.72
C TYR A 45 -14.92 -5.44 -6.44
N GLY A 46 -15.52 -6.42 -5.75
CA GLY A 46 -15.87 -7.73 -6.28
C GLY A 46 -14.66 -8.68 -6.39
N ASP A 47 -14.93 -9.87 -6.93
CA ASP A 47 -13.92 -10.93 -7.04
C ASP A 47 -13.02 -10.75 -8.28
N GLN A 48 -11.86 -10.13 -8.05
CA GLN A 48 -10.85 -9.82 -9.07
C GLN A 48 -9.59 -10.63 -8.84
N ASP A 49 -8.73 -10.71 -9.86
CA ASP A 49 -7.37 -11.20 -9.65
C ASP A 49 -6.61 -10.19 -8.79
N ILE A 50 -6.04 -10.67 -7.68
CA ILE A 50 -5.36 -9.82 -6.71
C ILE A 50 -3.86 -10.13 -6.58
N MET A 51 -3.13 -9.10 -6.19
CA MET A 51 -1.80 -9.17 -5.59
C MET A 51 -1.89 -8.65 -4.15
N ILE A 52 -1.04 -9.18 -3.28
CA ILE A 52 -0.95 -8.76 -1.88
C ILE A 52 0.43 -8.17 -1.63
N PHE A 53 0.46 -6.97 -1.07
CA PHE A 53 1.67 -6.25 -0.69
C PHE A 53 1.71 -6.04 0.81
N SER A 54 2.89 -6.12 1.41
CA SER A 54 3.17 -5.65 2.76
C SER A 54 4.31 -4.64 2.71
N VAL A 55 4.14 -3.50 3.38
CA VAL A 55 5.16 -2.47 3.52
C VAL A 55 5.35 -2.18 5.00
N PRO A 56 6.54 -2.48 5.58
CA PRO A 56 6.80 -2.24 6.99
C PRO A 56 6.92 -0.75 7.30
N GLY A 57 6.62 -0.39 8.54
CA GLY A 57 7.00 0.90 9.10
C GLY A 57 8.51 1.01 9.29
N LYS A 58 8.98 2.18 9.68
CA LYS A 58 10.40 2.39 10.03
C LYS A 58 10.54 3.09 11.37
N CYS A 59 11.62 2.79 12.08
CA CYS A 59 12.06 3.53 13.25
C CYS A 59 13.46 4.10 12.97
N GLU A 60 13.64 5.39 13.23
CA GLU A 60 14.96 6.02 13.23
C GLU A 60 15.65 5.75 14.57
N ILE A 61 16.81 5.10 14.49
CA ILE A 61 17.63 4.74 15.66
C ILE A 61 18.64 5.86 15.95
N GLY A 62 19.09 6.57 14.92
CA GLY A 62 19.98 7.72 15.07
C GLY A 62 20.14 8.53 13.79
N GLY A 63 20.64 9.77 13.94
CA GLY A 63 20.79 10.70 12.82
C GLY A 63 19.53 11.48 12.47
N ASN A 64 18.58 11.63 13.41
CA ASN A 64 17.37 12.43 13.23
C ASN A 64 17.72 13.84 12.77
N HIS A 65 16.94 14.37 11.83
CA HIS A 65 17.11 15.72 11.28
C HIS A 65 18.49 15.97 10.64
N THR A 66 19.23 14.92 10.23
CA THR A 66 20.49 15.08 9.49
C THR A 66 20.35 14.81 8.00
N ASP A 67 19.26 14.16 7.59
CA ASP A 67 18.95 13.79 6.20
C ASP A 67 18.93 15.00 5.24
N HIS A 68 18.29 16.09 5.65
CA HIS A 68 18.22 17.33 4.88
C HIS A 68 19.52 18.16 4.91
N GLN A 69 20.50 17.73 5.71
CA GLN A 69 21.85 18.32 5.79
C GLN A 69 22.91 17.43 5.12
N GLN A 70 22.50 16.46 4.29
CA GLN A 70 23.39 15.45 3.70
C GLN A 70 24.15 14.61 4.74
N GLY A 71 23.57 14.47 5.94
CA GLY A 71 24.09 13.62 7.01
C GLY A 71 23.82 12.13 6.78
N ARG A 72 23.97 11.33 7.84
CA ARG A 72 23.75 9.87 7.80
C ARG A 72 22.66 9.50 8.80
N VAL A 73 21.72 8.68 8.35
CA VAL A 73 20.62 8.15 9.17
C VAL A 73 20.82 6.66 9.38
N LEU A 74 20.61 6.20 10.61
CA LEU A 74 20.46 4.79 10.93
C LEU A 74 18.98 4.53 11.21
N ALA A 75 18.34 3.74 10.36
CA ALA A 75 16.95 3.35 10.53
C ALA A 75 16.79 1.84 10.36
N SER A 76 15.78 1.29 11.03
CA SER A 76 15.37 -0.11 10.89
C SER A 76 13.90 -0.18 10.52
N ALA A 77 13.52 -1.18 9.74
CA ALA A 77 12.12 -1.57 9.61
C ALA A 77 11.59 -2.07 10.97
N ILE A 78 10.29 -1.91 11.20
CA ILE A 78 9.58 -2.47 12.35
C ILE A 78 8.55 -3.49 11.88
N GLN A 79 8.05 -4.30 12.82
CA GLN A 79 7.08 -5.37 12.52
C GLN A 79 5.69 -4.85 12.14
N LEU A 80 5.32 -3.65 12.58
CA LEU A 80 4.07 -3.01 12.16
C LEU A 80 4.17 -2.59 10.71
N ASP A 81 3.16 -2.92 9.92
CA ASP A 81 3.14 -2.72 8.48
C ASP A 81 1.78 -2.20 8.00
N SER A 82 1.76 -1.87 6.71
CA SER A 82 0.52 -1.79 5.95
C SER A 82 0.44 -2.96 5.00
N ILE A 83 -0.74 -3.56 4.89
CA ILE A 83 -1.06 -4.56 3.87
C ILE A 83 -1.95 -3.94 2.81
N GLY A 84 -1.74 -4.32 1.55
CA GLY A 84 -2.53 -3.85 0.41
C GLY A 84 -3.02 -5.04 -0.41
N ILE A 85 -4.34 -5.15 -0.58
CA ILE A 85 -4.99 -6.08 -1.50
C ILE A 85 -5.32 -5.32 -2.78
N VAL A 86 -4.77 -5.75 -3.90
CA VAL A 86 -4.73 -4.92 -5.12
C VAL A 86 -5.16 -5.69 -6.35
N GLY A 87 -6.16 -5.17 -7.06
CA GLY A 87 -6.56 -5.63 -8.38
C GLY A 87 -6.16 -4.64 -9.46
N LYS A 88 -5.47 -5.10 -10.51
CA LYS A 88 -5.08 -4.26 -11.65
C LYS A 88 -6.31 -3.76 -12.40
N GLN A 89 -6.26 -2.51 -12.88
CA GLN A 89 -7.29 -1.88 -13.71
C GLN A 89 -6.62 -1.14 -14.89
N ASP A 90 -7.43 -0.66 -15.83
CA ASP A 90 -6.88 0.00 -17.02
C ASP A 90 -6.59 1.48 -16.80
N ARG A 91 -7.48 2.22 -16.14
CA ARG A 91 -7.43 3.70 -16.12
C ARG A 91 -7.56 4.35 -14.75
N TYR A 92 -8.46 3.85 -13.91
CA TYR A 92 -8.78 4.53 -12.66
C TYR A 92 -8.05 3.92 -11.47
N VAL A 93 -7.50 4.77 -10.63
CA VAL A 93 -6.96 4.41 -9.31
C VAL A 93 -8.03 4.66 -8.27
N LYS A 94 -8.46 3.60 -7.57
CA LYS A 94 -9.42 3.62 -6.47
C LYS A 94 -8.77 3.02 -5.24
N VAL A 95 -8.83 3.72 -4.12
CA VAL A 95 -8.17 3.29 -2.89
C VAL A 95 -9.11 3.44 -1.70
N ILE A 96 -9.33 2.34 -0.97
CA ILE A 96 -9.82 2.37 0.41
C ILE A 96 -8.61 2.26 1.34
N TYR A 97 -8.44 3.20 2.27
CA TYR A 97 -7.35 3.21 3.25
C TYR A 97 -7.89 3.24 4.69
N ASN A 98 -7.77 2.14 5.44
CA ASN A 98 -8.39 1.98 6.76
C ASN A 98 -9.87 2.41 6.75
N GLU A 99 -10.66 1.85 5.84
CA GLU A 99 -12.09 2.19 5.59
C GLU A 99 -12.36 3.60 5.03
N LEU A 100 -11.33 4.45 4.87
CA LEU A 100 -11.50 5.74 4.22
C LEU A 100 -11.49 5.57 2.70
N ASN A 101 -12.61 5.88 2.07
CA ASN A 101 -12.69 5.96 0.61
C ASN A 101 -11.99 7.22 0.09
N ILE A 102 -10.90 7.02 -0.66
CA ILE A 102 -10.18 8.09 -1.33
C ILE A 102 -10.80 8.32 -2.70
N ASN A 103 -11.01 9.59 -3.05
CA ASN A 103 -11.55 9.96 -4.35
C ASN A 103 -10.78 9.28 -5.49
N GLU A 104 -11.54 8.79 -6.48
CA GLU A 104 -11.00 8.19 -7.69
C GLU A 104 -10.07 9.13 -8.44
N ILE A 105 -8.98 8.58 -8.98
CA ILE A 105 -8.00 9.30 -9.77
C ILE A 105 -7.93 8.72 -11.18
N ASP A 106 -8.04 9.59 -12.18
CA ASP A 106 -7.91 9.26 -13.60
C ASP A 106 -6.45 9.35 -14.04
N THR A 107 -5.82 8.21 -14.39
CA THR A 107 -4.39 8.21 -14.76
C THR A 107 -4.09 8.88 -16.10
N GLU A 108 -5.11 9.09 -16.94
CA GLU A 108 -4.98 9.84 -18.19
C GLU A 108 -5.14 11.35 -18.01
N ASN A 109 -5.61 11.81 -16.84
CA ASN A 109 -5.92 13.22 -16.56
C ASN A 109 -5.40 13.66 -15.19
N ILE A 110 -4.10 13.45 -14.97
CA ILE A 110 -3.42 13.83 -13.73
C ILE A 110 -3.17 15.34 -13.74
N LYS A 111 -3.84 16.06 -12.84
CA LYS A 111 -3.69 17.51 -12.70
C LYS A 111 -3.34 17.90 -11.27
N TYR A 112 -2.42 18.84 -11.13
CA TYR A 112 -2.18 19.48 -9.85
C TYR A 112 -3.43 20.25 -9.40
N ASN A 113 -3.84 20.04 -8.15
CA ASN A 113 -4.95 20.75 -7.53
C ASN A 113 -4.50 21.27 -6.17
N GLU A 114 -4.26 22.57 -6.08
CA GLU A 114 -3.80 23.23 -4.86
C GLU A 114 -4.77 23.06 -3.69
N ALA A 115 -6.08 23.08 -3.95
CA ALA A 115 -7.11 22.91 -2.92
C ALA A 115 -7.08 21.52 -2.27
N LYS A 116 -6.44 20.53 -2.91
CA LYS A 116 -6.30 19.16 -2.40
C LYS A 116 -4.96 18.92 -1.73
N LYS A 117 -4.07 19.92 -1.63
CA LYS A 117 -2.74 19.78 -1.05
C LYS A 117 -2.81 19.20 0.37
N GLY A 118 -2.03 18.15 0.62
CA GLY A 118 -1.97 17.48 1.92
C GLY A 118 -3.00 16.36 2.11
N THR A 119 -3.89 16.14 1.14
CA THR A 119 -4.80 14.98 1.14
C THR A 119 -4.10 13.73 0.61
N MET A 120 -4.59 12.54 0.98
CA MET A 120 -4.11 11.28 0.41
C MET A 120 -4.30 11.21 -1.10
N GLU A 121 -5.39 11.79 -1.61
CA GLU A 121 -5.62 11.94 -3.05
C GLU A 121 -4.49 12.73 -3.74
N SER A 122 -4.03 13.82 -3.13
CA SER A 122 -2.91 14.60 -3.66
C SER A 122 -1.57 13.86 -3.60
N LEU A 123 -1.39 12.96 -2.63
CA LEU A 123 -0.20 12.12 -2.52
C LEU A 123 -0.14 11.10 -3.67
N ILE A 124 -1.24 10.38 -3.92
CA ILE A 124 -1.33 9.44 -5.04
C ILE A 124 -1.13 10.20 -6.37
N ASN A 125 -1.83 11.32 -6.56
CA ASN A 125 -1.66 12.15 -7.75
C ASN A 125 -0.22 12.63 -7.93
N GLY A 126 0.48 13.00 -6.85
CA GLY A 126 1.89 13.41 -6.91
C GLY A 126 2.81 12.30 -7.39
N VAL A 127 2.60 11.06 -6.91
CA VAL A 127 3.34 9.88 -7.39
C VAL A 127 3.07 9.63 -8.88
N LEU A 128 1.81 9.59 -9.27
CA LEU A 128 1.41 9.37 -10.67
C LEU A 128 1.94 10.48 -11.59
N PHE A 129 1.87 11.74 -11.16
CA PHE A 129 2.39 12.89 -11.89
C PHE A 129 3.90 12.77 -12.10
N GLY A 130 4.66 12.46 -11.05
CA GLY A 130 6.12 12.32 -11.13
C GLY A 130 6.57 11.20 -12.08
N LEU A 131 5.80 10.10 -12.12
CA LEU A 131 6.04 9.00 -13.05
C LEU A 131 5.63 9.35 -14.50
N ASN A 132 4.52 10.04 -14.68
CA ASN A 132 4.08 10.54 -16.00
C ASN A 132 5.12 11.51 -16.60
N GLN A 133 5.70 12.41 -15.78
CA GLN A 133 6.80 13.30 -16.20
C GLN A 133 8.06 12.55 -16.66
N LYS A 134 8.22 11.28 -16.27
CA LYS A 134 9.31 10.40 -16.72
C LYS A 134 8.91 9.53 -17.93
N ASN A 135 7.77 9.79 -18.55
CA ASN A 135 7.19 9.04 -19.67
C ASN A 135 6.79 7.59 -19.34
N TYR A 136 6.47 7.30 -18.08
CA TYR A 136 5.92 6.02 -17.68
C TYR A 136 4.39 6.00 -17.88
N HIS A 137 3.86 4.94 -18.49
CA HIS A 137 2.43 4.78 -18.77
C HIS A 137 1.71 3.99 -17.67
N ILE A 138 1.07 4.70 -16.75
CA ILE A 138 0.47 4.08 -15.56
C ILE A 138 -1.01 3.80 -15.83
N GLY A 139 -1.39 2.52 -15.75
CA GLY A 139 -2.80 2.13 -15.75
C GLY A 139 -3.44 2.30 -14.36
N GLY A 140 -4.68 1.85 -14.22
CA GLY A 140 -5.43 1.92 -12.97
C GLY A 140 -5.14 0.77 -12.00
N PHE A 141 -5.70 0.88 -10.80
CA PHE A 141 -5.83 -0.24 -9.86
C PHE A 141 -6.90 0.05 -8.81
N ASN A 142 -7.50 -1.02 -8.29
CA ASN A 142 -8.26 -0.98 -7.05
C ASN A 142 -7.35 -1.45 -5.91
N ALA A 143 -7.28 -0.72 -4.80
CA ALA A 143 -6.52 -1.12 -3.63
C ALA A 143 -7.35 -0.97 -2.35
N TYR A 144 -7.43 -2.05 -1.57
CA TYR A 144 -7.84 -1.98 -0.17
C TYR A 144 -6.59 -2.07 0.69
N ILE A 145 -6.31 -1.02 1.47
CA ILE A 145 -5.10 -0.89 2.26
C ILE A 145 -5.46 -0.78 3.74
N GLN A 146 -4.88 -1.65 4.55
CA GLN A 146 -4.96 -1.62 6.01
C GLN A 146 -3.58 -1.37 6.61
N CYS A 147 -3.44 -0.27 7.34
CA CYS A 147 -2.24 0.17 8.03
C CYS A 147 -2.40 0.07 9.55
N ASP A 148 -1.53 -0.72 10.17
CA ASP A 148 -1.48 -0.89 11.63
C ASP A 148 -0.38 -0.02 12.27
N ILE A 149 0.33 0.80 11.49
CA ILE A 149 1.35 1.73 11.98
C ILE A 149 0.67 2.95 12.62
N PRO A 150 0.90 3.23 13.92
CA PRO A 150 0.27 4.37 14.57
C PRO A 150 0.68 5.69 13.91
N ARG A 151 -0.28 6.60 13.79
CA ARG A 151 -0.04 7.94 13.25
C ARG A 151 0.64 8.82 14.29
N ASN A 152 1.43 9.79 13.82
CA ASN A 152 2.01 10.87 14.63
C ASN A 152 2.99 10.45 15.75
N VAL A 153 3.57 9.25 15.68
CA VAL A 153 4.55 8.76 16.65
C VAL A 153 5.97 8.62 16.08
N GLY A 154 6.24 9.21 14.92
CA GLY A 154 7.56 9.16 14.28
C GLY A 154 7.91 7.84 13.59
N LEU A 155 6.97 6.90 13.45
CA LEU A 155 7.18 5.59 12.83
C LEU A 155 7.00 5.57 11.29
N GLY A 156 6.98 6.75 10.67
CA GLY A 156 6.94 6.88 9.21
C GLY A 156 5.60 6.51 8.56
N SER A 157 4.46 6.61 9.25
CA SER A 157 3.14 6.24 8.71
C SER A 157 2.79 6.97 7.39
N SER A 158 3.17 8.24 7.24
CA SER A 158 2.93 9.01 6.01
C SER A 158 3.85 8.60 4.85
N ALA A 159 5.11 8.25 5.16
CA ALA A 159 6.04 7.70 4.18
C ALA A 159 5.58 6.31 3.73
N ASN A 160 5.08 5.50 4.66
CA ASN A 160 4.59 4.14 4.40
C ASN A 160 3.46 4.12 3.36
N PHE A 161 2.49 5.05 3.43
CA PHE A 161 1.44 5.16 2.40
C PHE A 161 2.01 5.44 1.01
N ASN A 162 2.96 6.38 0.88
CA ASN A 162 3.59 6.67 -0.42
C ASN A 162 4.41 5.48 -0.93
N ILE A 163 5.12 4.77 -0.03
CA ILE A 163 5.88 3.56 -0.37
C ILE A 163 4.93 2.44 -0.82
N MET A 164 3.77 2.28 -0.18
CA MET A 164 2.75 1.32 -0.62
C MET A 164 2.26 1.63 -2.03
N ILE A 165 1.85 2.88 -2.30
CA ILE A 165 1.41 3.29 -3.64
C ILE A 165 2.53 3.11 -4.69
N GLY A 166 3.76 3.51 -4.36
CA GLY A 166 4.92 3.32 -5.22
C GLY A 166 5.19 1.85 -5.51
N THR A 167 5.19 1.00 -4.49
CA THR A 167 5.37 -0.47 -4.61
C THR A 167 4.31 -1.08 -5.51
N ILE A 168 3.04 -0.73 -5.31
CA ILE A 168 1.94 -1.21 -6.15
C ILE A 168 2.18 -0.87 -7.62
N ILE A 169 2.46 0.39 -7.91
CA ILE A 169 2.70 0.86 -9.29
C ILE A 169 3.91 0.14 -9.89
N ASN A 170 4.99 -0.02 -9.11
CA ASN A 170 6.20 -0.69 -9.54
C ASN A 170 5.93 -2.14 -9.99
N TYR A 171 5.17 -2.89 -9.20
CA TYR A 171 4.87 -4.30 -9.50
C TYR A 171 3.81 -4.47 -10.58
N LEU A 172 2.81 -3.57 -10.68
CA LEU A 172 1.74 -3.70 -11.68
C LEU A 172 2.18 -3.33 -13.10
N PHE A 173 3.18 -2.46 -13.22
CA PHE A 173 3.58 -1.85 -14.49
C PHE A 173 5.08 -1.99 -14.80
N GLU A 174 5.82 -2.78 -13.99
CA GLU A 174 7.22 -3.18 -14.22
C GLU A 174 8.18 -1.99 -14.43
N TYR A 175 8.05 -0.96 -13.59
CA TYR A 175 8.99 0.16 -13.61
C TYR A 175 10.27 -0.17 -12.83
N PRO A 176 11.44 0.35 -13.28
CA PRO A 176 12.71 0.15 -12.59
C PRO A 176 12.87 1.00 -11.32
#